data_AF-A1IKK3-F1
#
_entry.id   AF-A1IKK3-F1
#
_cell.length_a   1.000
_cell.length_b   1.000
_cell.length_c   1.000
_cell.angle_alpha   90.00
_cell.angle_beta   90.00
_cell.angle_gamma   90.00
#
_symmetry.space_group_name_H-M   'P 1'
#
loop_
_entity.id
_entity.type
_entity.pdbx_description
1 polymer ?
#
loop_
_entity_poly.entity_id
_entity_poly.type
_entity_poly.pdbx_seq_one_letter_code
_entity_poly.pdbx_strand_id
1 'polypeptide(L)'
;ARHAQIGTPVIEIMIRNGKKAEAQQAVDIAFWRIWRVFALLTGIPMDYWFPLEKRDRSFKEYMREFVLTQYERQLKDVGLERPWYWDYFLEEIETHHHCQSAAIWAWRETVWWNPGGLTAENRVWLEKKYPGWNDTFGKY
;
A
#
# COMPACT_ATOMS: atom_id res chain seq x y z
N ALA A 1 -18.98 5.23 -0.91
CA ALA A 1 -19.39 5.71 -2.25
C ALA A 1 -20.03 7.11 -2.23
N ARG A 2 -21.11 7.35 -1.48
CA ARG A 2 -21.92 8.60 -1.53
C ARG A 2 -21.14 9.92 -1.45
N HIS A 3 -20.10 10.02 -0.62
CA HIS A 3 -19.25 11.22 -0.53
C HIS A 3 -17.91 11.06 -1.28
N ALA A 4 -17.41 9.84 -1.43
CA ALA A 4 -16.16 9.58 -2.15
C ALA A 4 -16.28 9.87 -3.67
N GLN A 5 -17.49 9.85 -4.23
CA GLN A 5 -17.76 10.14 -5.64
C GLN A 5 -17.49 11.59 -6.06
N ILE A 6 -17.24 12.51 -5.13
CA ILE A 6 -17.10 13.94 -5.42
C ILE A 6 -15.79 14.25 -6.17
N GLY A 7 -14.74 13.43 -6.02
CA GLY A 7 -13.43 13.71 -6.64
C GLY A 7 -13.44 13.62 -8.16
N THR A 8 -14.09 12.61 -8.73
CA THR A 8 -14.16 12.37 -10.18
C THR A 8 -14.69 13.57 -10.96
N PRO A 9 -15.89 14.13 -10.68
CA PRO A 9 -16.40 15.27 -11.44
C PRO A 9 -15.54 16.53 -11.27
N VAL A 10 -14.87 16.71 -10.13
CA VAL A 10 -13.92 17.83 -9.92
C VAL A 10 -12.72 17.71 -10.87
N ILE A 11 -12.12 16.52 -10.96
CA ILE A 11 -11.00 16.26 -11.87
C ILE A 11 -11.41 16.48 -13.32
N GLU A 12 -12.58 15.98 -13.73
CA GLU A 12 -13.10 16.17 -15.09
C GLU A 12 -13.33 17.65 -15.43
N ILE A 13 -13.81 18.46 -14.48
CA ILE A 13 -13.95 19.92 -14.65
C ILE A 13 -12.57 20.57 -14.81
N MET A 14 -11.59 20.20 -13.97
CA MET A 14 -10.24 20.74 -14.07
C MET A 14 -9.62 20.47 -15.44
N ILE A 15 -9.70 19.22 -15.92
CA ILE A 15 -9.13 18.81 -17.21
C ILE A 15 -9.79 19.57 -18.37
N ARG A 16 -11.13 19.67 -18.38
CA ARG A 16 -11.87 20.44 -19.40
C ARG A 16 -11.51 21.93 -19.44
N ASN A 17 -10.98 22.48 -18.35
CA ASN A 17 -10.59 23.89 -18.24
C ASN A 17 -9.07 24.08 -18.31
N GLY A 18 -8.32 23.13 -18.90
CA GLY A 18 -6.88 23.25 -19.13
C GLY A 18 -6.02 23.08 -17.87
N LYS A 19 -6.58 22.50 -16.79
CA LYS A 19 -5.91 22.28 -15.50
C LYS A 19 -5.49 20.82 -15.28
N LYS A 20 -5.15 20.11 -16.36
CA LYS A 20 -4.75 18.69 -16.29
C LYS A 20 -3.48 18.50 -15.45
N ALA A 21 -2.49 19.37 -15.60
CA ALA A 21 -1.24 19.26 -14.85
C ALA A 21 -1.45 19.40 -13.33
N GLU A 22 -2.26 20.38 -12.91
CA GLU A 22 -2.59 20.59 -11.51
C GLU A 22 -3.44 19.44 -10.95
N ALA A 23 -4.37 18.90 -11.74
CA ALA A 23 -5.14 17.72 -11.35
C ALA A 23 -4.23 16.48 -11.17
N GLN A 24 -3.32 16.23 -12.11
CA GLN A 24 -2.35 15.13 -12.02
C GLN A 24 -1.47 15.28 -10.77
N GLN A 25 -0.89 16.46 -10.54
CA GLN A 25 -0.03 16.72 -9.39
C GLN A 25 -0.76 16.47 -8.06
N ALA A 26 -2.01 16.93 -7.94
CA ALA A 26 -2.81 16.71 -6.73
C ALA A 26 -3.07 15.22 -6.48
N VAL A 27 -3.38 14.46 -7.54
CA VAL A 27 -3.61 13.01 -7.47
C VAL A 27 -2.32 12.26 -7.11
N ASP A 28 -1.20 12.59 -7.73
CA ASP A 28 0.11 12.02 -7.44
C ASP A 28 0.48 12.23 -5.96
N ILE A 29 0.42 13.47 -5.47
CA ILE A 29 0.77 13.76 -4.07
C ILE A 29 -0.16 13.02 -3.10
N ALA A 30 -1.47 13.06 -3.36
CA ALA A 30 -2.45 12.43 -2.48
C ALA A 30 -2.25 10.90 -2.41
N PHE A 31 -2.08 10.26 -3.57
CA PHE A 31 -1.89 8.81 -3.65
C PHE A 31 -0.65 8.36 -2.91
N TRP A 32 0.49 9.02 -3.14
CA TRP A 32 1.74 8.63 -2.47
C TRP A 32 1.64 8.77 -0.95
N ARG A 33 1.07 9.87 -0.46
CA ARG A 33 0.89 10.08 0.99
C ARG A 33 -0.03 9.04 1.62
N ILE A 34 -1.14 8.71 0.94
CA ILE A 34 -2.08 7.69 1.39
C ILE A 34 -1.39 6.32 1.40
N TRP A 35 -0.62 5.98 0.36
CA TRP A 35 0.15 4.75 0.28
C TRP A 35 1.04 4.54 1.51
N ARG A 36 1.83 5.55 1.90
CA ARG A 36 2.74 5.45 3.08
C ARG A 36 2.00 5.08 4.36
N VAL A 37 0.84 5.71 4.59
CA VAL A 37 0.02 5.42 5.78
C VAL A 37 -0.70 4.08 5.65
N PHE A 38 -1.15 3.73 4.45
CA PHE A 38 -1.88 2.49 4.19
C PHE A 38 -1.00 1.24 4.34
N ALA A 39 0.25 1.29 3.85
CA ALA A 39 1.21 0.22 4.03
C ALA A 39 1.50 -0.05 5.51
N LEU A 40 1.57 1.01 6.33
CA LEU A 40 1.74 0.93 7.77
C LEU A 40 0.51 0.32 8.47
N LEU A 41 -0.66 0.94 8.26
CA LEU A 41 -1.86 0.67 9.04
C LEU A 41 -2.70 -0.51 8.51
N THR A 42 -2.43 -0.96 7.29
CA THR A 42 -3.11 -2.11 6.67
C THR A 42 -2.12 -3.22 6.33
N GLY A 43 -0.99 -2.88 5.70
CA GLY A 43 -0.03 -3.86 5.23
C GLY A 43 0.60 -4.67 6.36
N ILE A 44 1.00 -4.01 7.45
CA ILE A 44 1.53 -4.72 8.62
C ILE A 44 0.48 -5.65 9.25
N PRO A 45 -0.75 -5.19 9.59
CA PRO A 45 -1.75 -6.10 10.14
C PRO A 45 -2.02 -7.32 9.27
N MET A 46 -2.16 -7.15 7.95
CA MET A 46 -2.45 -8.24 7.03
C MET A 46 -1.38 -9.33 7.02
N ASP A 47 -0.10 -8.94 7.04
CA ASP A 47 1.01 -9.86 6.87
C ASP A 47 1.66 -10.32 8.18
N TYR A 48 1.34 -9.66 9.30
CA TYR A 48 1.97 -9.97 10.60
C TYR A 48 0.96 -10.19 11.72
N TRP A 49 -0.05 -9.34 11.87
CA TRP A 49 -0.89 -9.36 13.08
C TRP A 49 -2.09 -10.27 12.98
N PHE A 50 -2.66 -10.43 11.78
CA PHE A 50 -3.76 -11.38 11.60
C PHE A 50 -3.25 -12.80 11.83
N PRO A 51 -4.01 -13.64 12.58
CA PRO A 51 -3.70 -15.05 12.73
C PRO A 51 -3.58 -15.73 11.37
N LEU A 52 -2.61 -16.65 11.22
CA LEU A 52 -2.27 -17.26 9.93
C LEU A 52 -3.48 -17.95 9.29
N GLU A 53 -4.31 -18.62 10.09
CA GLU A 53 -5.53 -19.32 9.66
C GLU A 53 -6.64 -18.38 9.19
N LYS A 54 -6.50 -17.07 9.42
CA LYS A 54 -7.41 -16.01 8.97
C LYS A 54 -6.85 -15.20 7.81
N ARG A 55 -5.64 -15.50 7.33
CA ARG A 55 -5.04 -14.82 6.19
C ARG A 55 -5.49 -15.48 4.89
N ASP A 56 -6.46 -14.84 4.24
CA ASP A 56 -6.90 -15.28 2.91
C ASP A 56 -5.85 -14.98 1.82
N ARG A 57 -5.06 -13.91 2.01
CA ARG A 57 -4.06 -13.40 1.06
C ARG A 57 -3.03 -12.53 1.77
N SER A 58 -1.92 -12.26 1.09
CA SER A 58 -0.92 -11.26 1.49
C SER A 58 -1.35 -9.84 1.13
N PHE A 59 -0.72 -8.86 1.79
CA PHE A 59 -0.90 -7.45 1.47
C PHE A 59 -0.58 -7.15 0.01
N LYS A 60 0.51 -7.71 -0.55
CA LYS A 60 0.83 -7.49 -1.97
C LYS A 60 -0.24 -8.02 -2.93
N GLU A 61 -0.80 -9.19 -2.63
CA GLU A 61 -1.85 -9.79 -3.45
C GLU A 61 -3.10 -8.91 -3.40
N TYR A 62 -3.45 -8.41 -2.20
CA TYR A 62 -4.53 -7.43 -2.03
C TYR A 62 -4.28 -6.15 -2.84
N MET A 63 -3.07 -5.58 -2.76
CA MET A 63 -2.70 -4.36 -3.49
C MET A 63 -2.82 -4.57 -5.00
N ARG A 64 -2.31 -5.69 -5.53
CA ARG A 64 -2.36 -6.00 -6.97
C ARG A 64 -3.79 -6.23 -7.46
N GLU A 65 -4.56 -7.03 -6.73
CA GLU A 65 -5.91 -7.42 -7.17
C GLU A 65 -6.92 -6.29 -7.04
N PHE A 66 -6.92 -5.57 -5.93
CA PHE A 66 -7.98 -4.60 -5.63
C PHE A 66 -7.58 -3.15 -5.80
N VAL A 67 -6.34 -2.77 -5.45
CA VAL A 67 -5.94 -1.36 -5.46
C VAL A 67 -5.42 -0.95 -6.83
N LEU A 68 -4.39 -1.63 -7.35
CA LEU A 68 -3.76 -1.29 -8.63
C LEU A 68 -4.77 -1.31 -9.78
N THR A 69 -5.48 -2.43 -9.93
CA THR A 69 -6.42 -2.62 -11.04
C THR A 69 -7.52 -1.57 -11.06
N GLN A 70 -8.04 -1.20 -9.88
CA GLN A 70 -9.09 -0.17 -9.79
C GLN A 70 -8.54 1.23 -10.01
N TYR A 71 -7.38 1.54 -9.44
CA TYR A 71 -6.78 2.87 -9.52
C TYR A 71 -6.33 3.20 -10.95
N GLU A 72 -5.69 2.26 -11.66
CA GLU A 72 -5.31 2.44 -13.06
C GLU A 72 -6.52 2.70 -13.96
N ARG A 73 -7.61 1.95 -13.74
CA ARG A 73 -8.87 2.18 -14.47
C ARG A 73 -9.40 3.58 -14.19
N GLN A 74 -9.46 4.00 -12.92
CA GLN A 74 -9.95 5.31 -12.54
C GLN A 74 -9.14 6.46 -13.14
N LEU A 75 -7.80 6.36 -13.16
CA LEU A 75 -6.94 7.35 -13.81
C LEU A 75 -7.27 7.47 -15.30
N LYS A 76 -7.36 6.33 -15.98
CA LYS A 76 -7.67 6.27 -17.41
C LYS A 76 -9.05 6.86 -17.72
N ASP A 77 -10.06 6.53 -16.92
CA ASP A 77 -11.44 6.99 -17.11
C ASP A 77 -11.55 8.52 -17.08
N VAL A 78 -10.74 9.20 -16.26
CA VAL A 78 -10.71 10.67 -16.18
C VAL A 78 -9.65 11.32 -17.08
N GLY A 79 -8.86 10.53 -17.82
CA GLY A 79 -7.82 11.05 -18.73
C GLY A 79 -6.52 11.49 -18.05
N LEU A 80 -6.26 11.00 -16.83
CA LEU A 80 -4.99 11.14 -16.13
C LEU A 80 -4.05 9.97 -16.47
N GLU A 81 -2.78 10.13 -16.13
CA GLU A 81 -1.73 9.13 -16.34
C GLU A 81 -1.30 8.49 -15.03
N ARG A 82 -0.57 7.38 -15.14
CA ARG A 82 0.11 6.79 -13.98
C ARG A 82 1.05 7.85 -13.37
N PRO A 83 1.07 7.99 -12.04
CA PRO A 83 2.05 8.84 -11.37
C PRO A 83 3.47 8.50 -11.79
N TRP A 84 4.37 9.49 -11.84
CA TRP A 84 5.74 9.30 -12.30
C TRP A 84 6.54 8.26 -11.48
N TYR A 85 6.16 8.03 -10.23
CA TYR A 85 6.80 7.07 -9.33
C TYR A 85 6.20 5.66 -9.39
N TRP A 86 5.36 5.35 -10.38
CA TRP A 86 4.58 4.10 -10.41
C TRP A 86 5.44 2.85 -10.26
N ASP A 87 6.61 2.79 -10.91
CA ASP A 87 7.50 1.63 -10.79
C ASP A 87 8.11 1.50 -9.39
N TYR A 88 8.47 2.62 -8.74
CA TYR A 88 8.90 2.61 -7.35
C TYR A 88 7.77 2.15 -6.42
N PHE A 89 6.55 2.57 -6.69
CA PHE A 89 5.38 2.11 -5.94
C PHE A 89 5.18 0.58 -6.06
N LEU A 90 5.31 0.03 -7.27
CA LEU A 90 5.19 -1.41 -7.50
C LEU A 90 6.26 -2.21 -6.74
N GLU A 91 7.47 -1.67 -6.63
CA GLU A 91 8.54 -2.25 -5.81
C GLU A 91 8.25 -2.12 -4.31
N GLU A 92 7.75 -0.95 -3.86
CA GLU A 92 7.44 -0.71 -2.46
C GLU A 92 6.30 -1.60 -1.93
N ILE A 93 5.38 -2.05 -2.78
CA ILE A 93 4.34 -3.02 -2.39
C ILE A 93 4.94 -4.34 -1.90
N GLU A 94 6.14 -4.71 -2.37
CA GLU A 94 6.82 -5.94 -1.97
C GLU A 94 7.67 -5.77 -0.70
N THR A 95 7.98 -4.53 -0.30
CA THR A 95 9.10 -4.27 0.66
C THR A 95 8.75 -3.30 1.79
N HIS A 96 7.97 -2.27 1.53
CA HIS A 96 7.87 -1.11 2.42
C HIS A 96 7.26 -1.47 3.79
N HIS A 97 6.15 -2.20 3.81
CA HIS A 97 5.48 -2.59 5.06
C HIS A 97 6.31 -3.59 5.88
N HIS A 98 7.17 -4.40 5.25
CA HIS A 98 8.11 -5.27 5.96
C HIS A 98 9.16 -4.46 6.72
N CYS A 99 9.74 -3.44 6.08
CA CYS A 99 10.64 -2.48 6.76
C CYS A 99 9.92 -1.76 7.91
N GLN A 100 8.69 -1.31 7.71
CA GLN A 100 7.93 -0.62 8.75
C GLN A 100 7.58 -1.56 9.92
N SER A 101 7.28 -2.84 9.65
CA SER A 101 7.03 -3.84 10.70
C SER A 101 8.26 -4.05 11.58
N ALA A 102 9.43 -4.23 10.97
CA ALA A 102 10.70 -4.35 11.70
C ALA A 102 11.00 -3.10 12.54
N ALA A 103 10.80 -1.91 11.96
CA ALA A 103 10.98 -0.65 12.67
C ALA A 103 10.03 -0.53 13.87
N ILE A 104 8.72 -0.71 13.68
CA ILE A 104 7.74 -0.62 14.77
C ILE A 104 8.08 -1.60 15.89
N TRP A 105 8.52 -2.82 15.56
CA TRP A 105 8.94 -3.78 16.58
C TRP A 105 10.19 -3.32 17.34
N ALA A 106 11.20 -2.79 16.64
CA ALA A 106 12.41 -2.26 17.25
C ALA A 106 12.12 -1.07 18.20
N TRP A 107 11.17 -0.19 17.81
CA TRP A 107 10.74 0.98 18.58
C TRP A 107 9.38 0.79 19.27
N ARG A 108 9.01 -0.44 19.63
CA ARG A 108 7.66 -0.76 20.15
C ARG A 108 7.25 0.02 21.40
N GLU A 109 8.21 0.48 22.19
CA GLU A 109 7.95 1.32 23.38
C GLU A 109 7.48 2.75 23.02
N THR A 110 7.56 3.15 21.74
CA THR A 110 7.09 4.46 21.26
C THR A 110 5.67 4.42 20.68
N VAL A 111 5.01 3.26 20.67
CA VAL A 111 3.64 3.10 20.17
C VAL A 111 2.71 2.65 21.29
N TRP A 112 1.41 2.93 21.16
CA TRP A 112 0.42 2.66 22.22
C TRP A 112 -0.26 1.28 22.12
N TRP A 113 0.20 0.42 21.22
CA TRP A 113 -0.27 -0.95 21.04
C TRP A 113 0.91 -1.93 21.12
N ASN A 114 0.63 -3.22 21.24
CA ASN A 114 1.66 -4.26 21.24
C ASN A 114 1.86 -4.80 19.81
N PRO A 115 2.87 -4.34 19.05
CA PRO A 115 3.17 -4.92 17.75
C PRO A 115 3.67 -6.37 17.93
N GLY A 116 3.38 -7.28 17.00
CA GLY A 116 3.84 -8.67 17.09
C GLY A 116 3.78 -9.39 15.75
N GLY A 117 3.76 -10.73 15.76
CA GLY A 117 3.46 -11.52 14.57
C GLY A 117 4.63 -12.22 13.88
N LEU A 118 5.83 -12.22 14.49
CA LEU A 118 7.01 -12.88 13.91
C LEU A 118 7.34 -14.25 14.55
N THR A 119 6.39 -15.17 14.48
CA THR A 119 6.60 -16.58 14.88
C THR A 119 7.32 -17.37 13.78
N ALA A 120 7.85 -18.56 14.11
CA ALA A 120 8.48 -19.44 13.11
C ALA A 120 7.53 -19.77 11.94
N GLU A 121 6.26 -20.06 12.23
CA GLU A 121 5.24 -20.34 11.21
C GLU A 121 4.95 -19.11 10.33
N ASN A 122 4.89 -17.92 10.93
CA ASN A 122 4.72 -16.68 10.18
C ASN A 122 5.87 -16.46 9.20
N ARG A 123 7.11 -16.78 9.59
CA ARG A 123 8.28 -16.67 8.70
C ARG A 123 8.21 -17.62 7.51
N VAL A 124 7.69 -18.83 7.69
CA VAL A 124 7.46 -19.78 6.57
C VAL A 124 6.41 -19.23 5.61
N TRP A 125 5.32 -18.65 6.13
CA TRP A 125 4.29 -18.03 5.31
C TRP A 125 4.80 -16.79 4.58
N LEU A 126 5.57 -15.93 5.26
CA LEU A 126 6.19 -14.74 4.69
C LEU A 126 7.16 -15.11 3.57
N GLU A 127 7.98 -16.15 3.73
CA GLU A 127 8.87 -16.63 2.66
C GLU A 127 8.09 -17.11 1.43
N LYS A 128 7.00 -17.84 1.66
CA LYS A 128 6.13 -18.32 0.56
C LYS A 128 5.52 -17.15 -0.20
N LYS A 129 5.07 -16.11 0.50
CA LYS A 129 4.43 -14.94 -0.11
C LYS A 129 5.45 -13.95 -0.68
N TYR A 130 6.63 -13.86 -0.09
CA TYR A 130 7.70 -12.95 -0.46
C TYR A 130 9.02 -13.74 -0.50
N PRO A 131 9.32 -14.45 -1.61
CA PRO A 131 10.57 -15.19 -1.72
C PRO A 131 11.79 -14.28 -1.49
N GLY A 132 12.71 -14.70 -0.62
CA GLY A 132 13.83 -13.90 -0.14
C GLY A 132 13.56 -13.11 1.14
N TRP A 133 12.37 -13.22 1.74
CA TRP A 133 12.01 -12.49 2.96
C TRP A 133 12.93 -12.85 4.13
N ASN A 134 13.24 -14.14 4.34
CA ASN A 134 14.16 -14.56 5.40
C ASN A 134 15.60 -14.06 5.18
N ASP A 135 16.04 -13.98 3.93
CA ASP A 135 17.39 -13.54 3.56
C ASP A 135 17.57 -12.01 3.64
N THR A 136 16.47 -11.27 3.78
CA THR A 136 16.44 -9.81 3.83
C THR A 136 15.90 -9.32 5.17
N PHE A 137 14.57 -9.16 5.28
CA PHE A 137 13.90 -8.63 6.46
C PHE A 137 14.03 -9.56 7.67
N GLY A 138 14.01 -10.87 7.45
CA GLY A 138 14.06 -11.87 8.52
C GLY A 138 15.39 -11.97 9.27
N LYS A 139 16.41 -11.20 8.88
CA LYS A 139 17.69 -11.11 9.58
C LYS A 139 17.65 -10.18 10.80
N TYR A 140 16.65 -9.31 10.87
CA TYR A 140 16.44 -8.33 11.93
C TYR A 140 15.25 -8.72 12.79
#